data_AF-A0A936WRC0-F1
#
_entry.id   AF-A0A936WRC0-F1
#
_cell.length_a   1.000
_cell.length_b   1.000
_cell.length_c   1.000
_cell.angle_alpha   90.00
_cell.angle_beta   90.00
_cell.angle_gamma   90.00
#
_symmetry.space_group_name_H-M   'P 1'
#
loop_
_entity.id
_entity.type
_entity.pdbx_description
1 polymer ?
#
loop_
_entity_poly.entity_id
_entity_poly.type
_entity_poly.pdbx_seq_one_letter_code
_entity_poly.pdbx_strand_id
1 'polypeptide(L)'
;MYQLNFNEFAFIDFEFERLHALTDAAETKAEKISTLRFEQKTISQYPLKLNTVYDASMPSLRDQMNSWIEAEVKFLENGHPAEKEQPAPIDITEKINTSLSVAKLALIIRLLVVDKIIINRTVAPMLRIITRIVTTLQKDEISFGSLETKYHAPDKATITAVRDMLFKWINILGKL
;
A
#
# COMPACT_ATOMS: atom_id res chain seq x y z
N MET A 1 25.91 22.18 16.28
CA MET A 1 25.98 23.34 15.35
C MET A 1 24.66 24.11 15.30
N TYR A 2 23.49 23.45 15.37
CA TYR A 2 22.18 24.11 15.50
C TYR A 2 22.06 25.17 16.61
N GLN A 3 22.69 24.94 17.78
CA GLN A 3 22.69 25.91 18.89
C GLN A 3 23.44 27.22 18.58
N LEU A 4 24.37 27.20 17.60
CA LEU A 4 25.21 28.34 17.22
C LEU A 4 24.74 29.02 15.93
N ASN A 5 23.65 28.56 15.33
CA ASN A 5 23.17 28.98 14.01
C ASN A 5 24.28 29.00 12.95
N PHE A 6 24.94 27.85 12.77
CA PHE A 6 25.98 27.67 11.76
C PHE A 6 25.36 27.52 10.38
N ASN A 7 24.86 28.62 9.83
CA ASN A 7 24.19 28.70 8.53
C ASN A 7 25.19 28.86 7.37
N GLU A 8 26.34 28.19 7.43
CA GLU A 8 27.27 28.11 6.31
C GLU A 8 26.70 27.18 5.22
N PHE A 9 26.85 27.56 3.95
CA PHE A 9 26.35 26.81 2.81
C PHE A 9 26.81 25.33 2.81
N ALA A 10 28.10 25.07 3.04
CA ALA A 10 28.63 23.69 3.05
C ALA A 10 28.00 22.81 4.15
N PHE A 11 27.66 23.41 5.29
CA PHE A 11 27.01 22.70 6.38
C PHE A 11 25.52 22.46 6.10
N ILE A 12 24.86 23.43 5.48
CA ILE A 12 23.47 23.32 5.03
C ILE A 12 23.33 22.18 4.02
N ASP A 13 24.21 22.12 3.02
CA ASP A 13 24.23 21.06 2.01
C ASP A 13 24.46 19.68 2.63
N PHE A 14 25.44 19.59 3.54
CA PHE A 14 25.71 18.35 4.29
C PHE A 14 24.47 17.86 5.05
N GLU A 15 23.74 18.78 5.69
CA GLU A 15 22.55 18.44 6.45
C GLU A 15 21.38 18.04 5.54
N PHE A 16 21.24 18.65 4.36
CA PHE A 16 20.26 18.21 3.35
C PHE A 16 20.57 16.81 2.83
N GLU A 17 21.81 16.50 2.50
CA GLU A 17 22.24 15.16 2.08
C GLU A 17 21.97 14.12 3.17
N ARG A 18 22.20 14.46 4.45
CA ARG A 18 21.88 13.59 5.58
C ARG A 18 20.38 13.30 5.66
N LEU A 19 19.53 14.32 5.50
CA LEU A 19 18.07 14.16 5.51
C LEU A 19 17.56 13.37 4.30
N HIS A 20 18.16 13.55 3.11
CA HIS A 20 17.86 12.74 1.93
C HIS A 20 18.20 11.27 2.16
N ALA A 21 19.42 10.97 2.62
CA ALA A 21 19.85 9.60 2.90
C ALA A 21 18.96 8.89 3.94
N LEU A 22 18.50 9.62 4.97
CA LEU A 22 17.54 9.11 5.96
C LEU A 22 16.16 8.81 5.34
N THR A 23 15.74 9.64 4.40
CA THR A 23 14.44 9.48 3.71
C THR A 23 14.49 8.35 2.68
N ASP A 24 15.63 8.13 2.03
CA ASP A 24 15.85 7.02 1.10
C ASP A 24 15.98 5.66 1.79
N ALA A 25 16.46 5.64 3.04
CA ALA A 25 16.53 4.42 3.83
C ALA A 25 15.16 3.88 4.30
N ALA A 26 14.13 4.72 4.33
CA ALA A 26 12.79 4.33 4.76
C ALA A 26 11.97 3.76 3.58
N GLU A 27 11.37 2.58 3.77
CA GLU A 27 10.69 1.87 2.69
C GLU A 27 9.28 2.41 2.42
N THR A 28 8.59 2.86 3.47
CA THR A 28 7.19 3.29 3.36
C THR A 28 7.05 4.81 3.44
N LYS A 29 6.07 5.37 2.72
CA LYS A 29 5.71 6.80 2.81
C LYS A 29 5.41 7.23 4.25
N ALA A 30 4.72 6.38 5.02
CA ALA A 30 4.41 6.65 6.42
C ALA A 30 5.68 6.73 7.28
N GLU A 31 6.62 5.81 7.05
CA GLU A 31 7.91 5.79 7.74
C GLU A 31 8.76 7.02 7.36
N LYS A 32 8.86 7.37 6.07
CA LYS A 32 9.52 8.61 5.60
C LYS A 32 9.00 9.86 6.31
N ILE A 33 7.67 10.02 6.35
CA ILE A 33 7.03 11.15 7.05
C ILE A 33 7.34 11.11 8.54
N SER A 34 7.29 9.93 9.17
CA SER A 34 7.57 9.79 10.61
C SER A 34 9.02 10.15 10.97
N THR A 35 9.98 9.73 10.15
CA THR A 35 11.41 10.03 10.31
C THR A 35 11.66 11.53 10.14
N LEU A 36 11.10 12.15 9.10
CA LEU A 36 11.21 13.59 8.87
C LEU A 36 10.59 14.41 10.01
N ARG A 37 9.41 14.01 10.52
CA ARG A 37 8.78 14.68 11.67
C ARG A 37 9.58 14.50 12.97
N PHE A 38 10.25 13.36 13.14
CA PHE A 38 11.15 13.12 14.27
C PHE A 38 12.39 14.03 14.21
N GLU A 39 13.01 14.18 13.04
CA GLU A 39 14.12 15.10 12.81
C GLU A 39 13.69 16.56 13.02
N GLN A 40 12.53 16.97 12.50
CA GLN A 40 11.97 18.31 12.70
C GLN A 40 11.79 18.64 14.19
N LYS A 41 11.28 17.67 14.97
CA LYS A 41 11.16 17.79 16.42
C LYS A 41 12.53 17.94 17.07
N THR A 42 13.50 17.11 16.70
CA THR A 42 14.86 17.13 17.25
C THR A 42 15.55 18.48 17.00
N ILE A 43 15.45 18.98 15.77
CA ILE A 43 15.96 20.29 15.35
C ILE A 43 15.32 21.42 16.16
N SER A 44 14.00 21.36 16.33
CA SER A 44 13.24 22.38 17.07
C SER A 44 13.53 22.39 18.57
N GLN A 45 13.91 21.24 19.13
CA GLN A 45 14.24 21.10 20.56
C GLN A 45 15.62 21.62 20.95
N TYR A 46 16.51 21.90 19.98
CA TYR A 46 17.79 22.53 20.33
C TYR A 46 17.57 23.92 20.93
N PRO A 47 18.25 24.29 22.02
CA PRO A 47 18.19 25.65 22.55
C PRO A 47 18.87 26.61 21.55
N LEU A 48 18.18 27.69 21.18
CA LEU A 48 18.80 28.80 20.44
C LEU A 48 19.65 29.60 21.41
N LYS A 49 20.95 29.73 21.16
CA LYS A 49 21.71 30.83 21.75
C LYS A 49 21.35 32.12 21.02
N LEU A 50 20.88 33.11 21.78
CA LEU A 50 20.64 34.46 21.26
C LEU A 50 21.96 35.06 20.75
N ASN A 51 21.89 35.79 19.64
CA ASN A 51 23.01 36.53 19.00
C ASN A 51 24.18 35.68 18.47
N THR A 52 24.01 34.37 18.29
CA THR A 52 24.95 33.56 17.51
C THR A 52 24.40 33.39 16.10
N VAL A 53 25.04 34.01 15.11
CA VAL A 53 24.71 33.90 13.68
C VAL A 53 26.03 33.86 12.93
N TYR A 54 26.23 32.84 12.08
CA TYR A 54 27.45 32.74 11.27
C TYR A 54 27.40 33.71 10.07
N ASP A 55 26.27 33.72 9.35
CA ASP A 55 25.98 34.66 8.26
C ASP A 55 24.64 35.37 8.51
N ALA A 56 24.68 36.68 8.73
CA ALA A 56 23.48 37.49 8.98
C ALA A 56 22.62 37.73 7.72
N SER A 57 23.15 37.44 6.54
CA SER A 57 22.44 37.59 5.27
C SER A 57 21.54 36.39 4.94
N MET A 58 21.71 35.27 5.63
CA MET A 58 20.97 34.04 5.40
C MET A 58 19.98 33.73 6.53
N PRO A 59 18.85 33.06 6.24
CA PRO A 59 17.94 32.56 7.27
C PRO A 59 18.67 31.62 8.24
N SER A 60 18.10 31.43 9.44
CA SER A 60 18.72 30.53 10.40
C SER A 60 18.74 29.09 9.86
N LEU A 61 19.78 28.34 10.22
CA LEU A 61 19.91 26.93 9.86
C LEU A 61 18.65 26.14 10.25
N ARG A 62 18.05 26.46 11.40
CA ARG A 62 16.79 25.87 11.86
C ARG A 62 15.64 26.13 10.90
N ASP A 63 15.48 27.38 10.46
CA ASP A 63 14.37 27.76 9.59
C ASP A 63 14.52 27.13 8.20
N GLN A 64 15.75 27.07 7.68
CA GLN A 64 16.04 26.42 6.41
C GLN A 64 15.71 24.92 6.46
N MET A 65 16.14 24.22 7.50
CA MET A 65 15.86 22.79 7.68
C MET A 65 14.37 22.51 7.90
N ASN A 66 13.70 23.29 8.76
CA ASN A 66 12.28 23.14 9.00
C ASN A 66 11.45 23.42 7.73
N SER A 67 11.84 24.42 6.93
CA SER A 67 11.17 24.74 5.66
C SER A 67 11.33 23.62 4.65
N TRP A 68 12.53 23.04 4.56
CA TRP A 68 12.79 21.89 3.69
C TRP A 68 11.98 20.66 4.14
N ILE A 69 12.00 20.32 5.43
CA ILE A 69 11.24 19.19 5.97
C ILE A 69 9.73 19.36 5.70
N GLU A 70 9.18 20.57 5.89
CA GLU A 70 7.75 20.81 5.65
C GLU A 70 7.40 20.68 4.15
N ALA A 71 8.27 21.16 3.26
CA ALA A 71 8.09 20.98 1.82
C ALA A 71 8.13 19.51 1.41
N GLU A 72 9.06 18.74 1.98
CA GLU A 72 9.22 17.31 1.69
C GLU A 72 8.06 16.47 2.26
N VAL A 73 7.63 16.74 3.50
CA VAL A 73 6.44 16.10 4.07
C VAL A 73 5.20 16.43 3.24
N LYS A 74 5.03 17.69 2.81
CA LYS A 74 3.92 18.10 1.95
C LYS A 74 3.97 17.42 0.58
N PHE A 75 5.17 17.20 0.03
CA PHE A 75 5.36 16.47 -1.21
C PHE A 75 4.99 14.99 -1.04
N LEU A 76 5.46 14.34 0.02
CA LEU A 76 5.11 12.98 0.37
C LEU A 76 3.60 12.85 0.59
N GLU A 77 2.99 13.71 1.41
CA GLU A 77 1.56 13.73 1.75
C GLU A 77 0.66 13.90 0.53
N ASN A 78 0.93 14.92 -0.29
CA ASN A 78 0.11 15.23 -1.47
C ASN A 78 0.24 14.19 -2.58
N GLY A 79 1.30 13.37 -2.53
CA GLY A 79 1.51 12.25 -3.45
C GLY A 79 1.85 12.72 -4.86
N HIS A 80 2.81 12.05 -5.49
CA HIS A 80 2.88 12.07 -6.93
C HIS A 80 1.55 11.52 -7.49
N PRO A 81 0.84 12.19 -8.42
CA PRO A 81 -0.29 11.59 -9.12
C PRO A 81 0.09 10.35 -9.97
N ALA A 82 1.38 9.99 -10.02
CA ALA A 82 1.90 8.84 -10.76
C ALA A 82 2.05 7.55 -9.92
N GLU A 83 2.17 7.64 -8.60
CA GLU A 83 2.28 6.45 -7.75
C GLU A 83 0.93 6.16 -7.10
N LYS A 84 0.11 5.42 -7.84
CA LYS A 84 -0.89 4.55 -7.21
C LYS A 84 -0.13 3.69 -6.21
N GLU A 85 -0.31 4.00 -4.93
CA GLU A 85 0.03 3.13 -3.81
C GLU A 85 -0.21 1.68 -4.22
N GLN A 86 0.86 0.93 -4.46
CA GLN A 86 0.75 -0.52 -4.39
C GLN A 86 0.45 -0.78 -2.92
N PRO A 87 -0.74 -1.29 -2.57
CA PRO A 87 -1.02 -1.60 -1.18
C PRO A 87 0.03 -2.62 -0.74
N ALA A 88 0.70 -2.33 0.38
CA ALA A 88 1.70 -3.19 1.01
C ALA A 88 1.32 -4.66 0.86
N PRO A 89 2.27 -5.57 0.55
CA PRO A 89 1.97 -6.99 0.52
C PRO A 89 1.45 -7.38 1.91
N ILE A 90 0.12 -7.51 2.06
CA ILE A 90 -0.50 -8.37 3.06
C ILE A 90 0.20 -9.69 2.83
N ASP A 91 1.15 -9.99 3.71
CA ASP A 91 1.84 -11.26 3.78
C ASP A 91 0.80 -12.27 4.27
N ILE A 92 -0.04 -12.71 3.34
CA ILE A 92 -0.90 -13.87 3.54
C ILE A 92 0.05 -15.04 3.41
N THR A 93 0.71 -15.37 4.52
CA THR A 93 1.72 -16.43 4.61
C THR A 93 1.19 -17.80 4.18
N GLU A 94 -0.14 -17.98 4.11
CA GLU A 94 -0.79 -19.17 3.57
C GLU A 94 -2.02 -18.81 2.71
N LYS A 95 -1.83 -18.72 1.39
CA LYS A 95 -2.96 -18.58 0.46
C LYS A 95 -3.78 -19.88 0.42
N ILE A 96 -5.10 -19.75 0.31
CA ILE A 96 -6.02 -20.89 0.21
C ILE A 96 -5.87 -21.52 -1.18
N ASN A 97 -5.32 -22.74 -1.23
CA ASN A 97 -5.21 -23.49 -2.48
C ASN A 97 -6.55 -24.18 -2.81
N THR A 98 -7.06 -23.93 -4.01
CA THR A 98 -8.31 -24.53 -4.49
C THR A 98 -8.07 -25.42 -5.72
N SER A 99 -8.77 -26.56 -5.76
CA SER A 99 -8.80 -27.45 -6.94
C SER A 99 -9.70 -26.96 -8.08
N LEU A 100 -10.24 -25.76 -7.95
CA LEU A 100 -11.13 -25.16 -8.92
C LEU A 100 -10.33 -24.41 -9.98
N SER A 101 -10.82 -24.45 -11.21
CA SER A 101 -10.34 -23.51 -12.22
C SER A 101 -10.85 -22.10 -11.90
N VAL A 102 -10.13 -21.08 -12.37
CA VAL A 102 -10.48 -19.66 -12.18
C VAL A 102 -11.93 -19.37 -12.61
N ALA A 103 -12.41 -20.01 -13.68
CA ALA A 103 -13.79 -19.83 -14.17
C ALA A 103 -14.85 -20.39 -13.21
N LYS A 104 -14.61 -21.58 -12.65
CA LYS A 104 -15.52 -22.19 -11.65
C LYS A 104 -15.54 -21.37 -10.37
N LEU A 105 -14.37 -20.91 -9.92
CA LEU A 105 -14.23 -20.03 -8.77
C LEU A 105 -15.03 -18.73 -8.95
N ALA A 106 -14.84 -18.05 -10.09
CA ALA A 106 -15.57 -16.82 -10.41
C ALA A 106 -17.09 -17.01 -10.35
N LEU A 107 -17.59 -18.13 -10.90
CA LEU A 107 -19.01 -18.44 -10.92
C LEU A 107 -19.56 -18.75 -9.53
N ILE A 108 -18.82 -19.48 -8.68
CA ILE A 108 -19.21 -19.73 -7.29
C ILE A 108 -19.29 -18.42 -6.52
N ILE A 109 -18.29 -17.55 -6.63
CA ILE A 109 -18.29 -16.23 -5.99
C ILE A 109 -19.52 -15.42 -6.44
N ARG A 110 -19.85 -15.48 -7.74
CA ARG A 110 -21.05 -14.83 -8.27
C ARG A 110 -22.32 -15.38 -7.65
N LEU A 111 -22.45 -16.70 -7.48
CA LEU A 111 -23.60 -17.31 -6.82
C LEU A 111 -23.73 -16.81 -5.37
N LEU A 112 -22.63 -16.74 -4.61
CA LEU A 112 -22.64 -16.21 -3.24
C LEU A 112 -23.07 -14.73 -3.17
N VAL A 113 -22.70 -13.92 -4.16
CA VAL A 113 -23.13 -12.52 -4.25
C VAL A 113 -24.61 -12.40 -4.64
N VAL A 114 -25.07 -13.22 -5.59
CA VAL A 114 -26.48 -13.23 -6.03
C VAL A 114 -27.40 -13.68 -4.90
N ASP A 115 -26.99 -14.71 -4.15
CA ASP A 115 -27.69 -15.26 -2.99
C ASP A 115 -27.55 -14.39 -1.73
N LYS A 116 -26.89 -13.22 -1.84
CA LYS A 116 -26.69 -12.25 -0.75
C LYS A 116 -25.93 -12.80 0.46
N ILE A 117 -25.18 -13.90 0.29
CA ILE A 117 -24.20 -14.37 1.28
C ILE A 117 -23.03 -13.39 1.33
N ILE A 118 -22.60 -12.87 0.18
CA ILE A 118 -21.60 -11.80 0.06
C ILE A 118 -22.32 -10.49 -0.30
N ILE A 119 -22.19 -9.47 0.55
CA ILE A 119 -22.97 -8.21 0.47
C ILE A 119 -22.07 -7.00 0.14
N ASN A 120 -20.89 -7.21 -0.44
CA ASN A 120 -19.98 -6.11 -0.79
C ASN A 120 -20.64 -5.10 -1.74
N ARG A 121 -20.50 -3.80 -1.44
CA ARG A 121 -21.07 -2.70 -2.24
C ARG A 121 -20.53 -2.66 -3.68
N THR A 122 -19.30 -3.14 -3.89
CA THR A 122 -18.59 -3.07 -5.17
C THR A 122 -17.89 -4.39 -5.48
N VAL A 123 -18.10 -4.91 -6.68
CA VAL A 123 -17.58 -6.21 -7.12
C VAL A 123 -16.06 -6.19 -7.33
N ALA A 124 -15.52 -5.15 -7.98
CA ALA A 124 -14.10 -5.10 -8.33
C ALA A 124 -13.15 -5.14 -7.10
N PRO A 125 -13.35 -4.34 -6.04
CA PRO A 125 -12.52 -4.46 -4.82
C PRO A 125 -12.64 -5.83 -4.15
N MET A 126 -13.82 -6.44 -4.15
CA MET A 126 -14.04 -7.78 -3.59
C MET A 126 -13.26 -8.84 -4.38
N LEU A 127 -13.32 -8.81 -5.72
CA LEU A 127 -12.56 -9.73 -6.56
C LEU A 127 -11.05 -9.56 -6.39
N ARG A 128 -10.54 -8.33 -6.18
CA ARG A 128 -9.12 -8.08 -5.88
C ARG A 128 -8.66 -8.72 -4.58
N ILE A 129 -9.51 -8.68 -3.54
CA ILE A 129 -9.24 -9.36 -2.27
C ILE A 129 -9.18 -10.87 -2.48
N ILE A 130 -10.13 -11.43 -3.25
CA ILE A 130 -10.17 -12.87 -3.52
C ILE A 130 -8.94 -13.34 -4.30
N THR A 131 -8.50 -12.61 -5.33
CA THR A 131 -7.26 -12.96 -6.06
C THR A 131 -6.01 -12.94 -5.19
N ARG A 132 -6.06 -12.22 -4.06
CA ARG A 132 -4.95 -12.15 -3.11
C ARG A 132 -4.94 -13.33 -2.14
N ILE A 133 -6.13 -13.79 -1.74
CA ILE A 133 -6.33 -14.84 -0.73
C ILE A 133 -6.31 -16.25 -1.34
N VAL A 134 -6.75 -16.41 -2.58
CA VAL A 134 -6.98 -17.72 -3.20
C VAL A 134 -5.99 -17.99 -4.33
N THR A 135 -5.45 -19.21 -4.36
CA THR A 135 -4.73 -19.77 -5.51
C THR A 135 -5.50 -20.93 -6.13
N THR A 136 -5.23 -21.21 -7.41
CA THR A 136 -5.82 -22.37 -8.10
C THR A 136 -4.72 -23.36 -8.43
N LEU A 137 -5.05 -24.66 -8.46
CA LEU A 137 -4.14 -25.74 -8.84
C LEU A 137 -3.44 -25.55 -10.21
N GLN A 138 -3.98 -24.70 -11.09
CA GLN A 138 -3.41 -24.40 -12.41
C GLN A 138 -2.56 -23.12 -12.45
N LYS A 139 -2.70 -22.21 -11.47
CA LYS A 139 -2.01 -20.92 -11.42
C LYS A 139 -1.86 -20.44 -9.97
N ASP A 140 -0.60 -20.23 -9.57
CA ASP A 140 -0.22 -19.66 -8.27
C ASP A 140 -0.64 -18.20 -8.12
N GLU A 141 -0.78 -17.47 -9.23
CA GLU A 141 -1.34 -16.12 -9.25
C GLU A 141 -2.53 -16.03 -10.21
N ILE A 142 -3.70 -15.75 -9.63
CA ILE A 142 -4.92 -15.49 -10.39
C ILE A 142 -4.89 -14.04 -10.86
N SER A 143 -4.82 -13.82 -12.18
CA SER A 143 -4.98 -12.47 -12.74
C SER A 143 -6.38 -11.93 -12.44
N PHE A 144 -6.44 -10.74 -11.83
CA PHE A 144 -7.68 -10.01 -11.55
C PHE A 144 -8.57 -9.89 -12.79
N GLY A 145 -7.99 -9.47 -13.94
CA GLY A 145 -8.76 -9.31 -15.18
C GLY A 145 -9.36 -10.62 -15.69
N SER A 146 -8.65 -11.74 -15.51
CA SER A 146 -9.18 -13.06 -15.86
C SER A 146 -10.34 -13.47 -14.96
N LEU A 147 -10.25 -13.21 -13.65
CA LEU A 147 -11.31 -13.54 -12.70
C LEU A 147 -12.55 -12.66 -12.93
N GLU A 148 -12.35 -11.36 -13.14
CA GLU A 148 -13.42 -10.38 -13.41
C GLU A 148 -14.18 -10.71 -14.70
N THR A 149 -13.46 -11.02 -15.78
CA THR A 149 -14.09 -11.41 -17.06
C THR A 149 -14.96 -12.67 -16.88
N LYS A 150 -14.44 -13.70 -16.21
CA LYS A 150 -15.17 -14.94 -15.96
C LYS A 150 -16.32 -14.79 -14.99
N TYR A 151 -16.22 -13.84 -14.06
CA TYR A 151 -17.30 -13.48 -13.15
C TYR A 151 -18.48 -12.87 -13.92
N HIS A 152 -18.22 -11.87 -14.77
CA HIS A 152 -19.29 -11.18 -15.51
C HIS A 152 -19.85 -12.00 -16.67
N ALA A 153 -18.98 -12.72 -17.40
CA ALA A 153 -19.34 -13.50 -18.58
C ALA A 153 -18.91 -14.98 -18.43
N PRO A 154 -19.60 -15.78 -17.60
CA PRO A 154 -19.34 -17.21 -17.50
C PRO A 154 -19.81 -17.93 -18.76
N ASP A 155 -18.99 -18.85 -19.27
CA ASP A 155 -19.34 -19.70 -20.41
C ASP A 155 -20.28 -20.84 -20.01
N LYS A 156 -21.07 -21.35 -20.98
CA LYS A 156 -22.06 -22.41 -20.74
C LYS A 156 -21.42 -23.69 -20.19
N ALA A 157 -20.21 -24.05 -20.64
CA ALA A 157 -19.53 -25.24 -20.15
C ALA A 157 -19.15 -25.10 -18.67
N THR A 158 -18.66 -23.93 -18.26
CA THR A 158 -18.40 -23.62 -16.84
C THR A 158 -19.67 -23.68 -16.00
N ILE A 159 -20.80 -23.15 -16.49
CA ILE A 159 -22.09 -23.21 -15.78
C ILE A 159 -22.53 -24.66 -15.56
N THR A 160 -22.50 -25.49 -16.60
CA THR A 160 -22.85 -26.91 -16.49
C THR A 160 -21.91 -27.62 -15.51
N ALA A 161 -20.60 -27.37 -15.59
CA ALA A 161 -19.63 -27.99 -14.69
C ALA A 161 -19.84 -27.61 -13.21
N VAL A 162 -20.20 -26.35 -12.92
CA VAL A 162 -20.53 -25.91 -11.55
C VAL A 162 -21.87 -26.51 -11.10
N ARG A 163 -22.86 -26.63 -11.99
CA ARG A 163 -24.12 -27.32 -11.69
C ARG A 163 -23.90 -28.76 -11.24
N ASP A 164 -23.11 -29.53 -12.00
CA ASP A 164 -22.80 -30.92 -11.67
C ASP A 164 -22.04 -31.03 -10.34
N MET A 165 -21.17 -30.06 -10.06
CA MET A 165 -20.46 -29.96 -8.79
C MET A 165 -21.41 -29.70 -7.61
N LEU A 166 -22.37 -28.79 -7.75
CA LEU A 166 -23.38 -28.54 -6.72
C LEU A 166 -24.25 -29.79 -6.47
N PHE A 167 -24.65 -30.53 -7.52
CA PHE A 167 -25.34 -31.80 -7.33
C PHE A 167 -24.51 -32.84 -6.59
N LYS A 168 -23.21 -32.91 -6.86
CA LYS A 168 -22.29 -33.75 -6.07
C LYS A 168 -22.27 -33.33 -4.61
N TRP A 169 -22.27 -32.03 -4.31
CA TRP A 169 -22.33 -31.53 -2.94
C TRP A 169 -23.62 -31.90 -2.23
N ILE A 170 -24.77 -31.83 -2.91
CA ILE A 170 -26.05 -32.30 -2.34
C ILE A 170 -25.96 -33.78 -1.95
N ASN A 171 -25.37 -34.63 -2.79
CA ASN A 171 -25.18 -36.04 -2.48
C ASN A 171 -24.21 -36.28 -1.33
N ILE A 172 -23.20 -35.41 -1.17
CA ILE A 172 -22.28 -35.45 -0.03
C ILE A 172 -23.03 -35.07 1.25
N LEU A 173 -23.84 -34.01 1.24
CA LEU A 173 -24.65 -33.59 2.38
C LEU A 173 -25.60 -34.70 2.87
N GLY A 174 -26.15 -35.51 1.96
CA GLY A 174 -26.98 -36.66 2.35
C GLY A 174 -26.21 -37.83 3.00
N LYS A 175 -24.88 -37.78 3.04
CA LYS A 175 -23.99 -38.78 3.66
C LYS A 175 -23.22 -38.24 4.87
N LEU A 176 -23.29 -36.95 5.14
CA LEU A 176 -22.82 -36.32 6.38
C LEU A 176 -23.87 -36.55 7.48
#